data_AF-A0A836VXP8-F1
#
_entry.id   AF-A0A836VXP8-F1
#
_cell.length_a   1.000
_cell.length_b   1.000
_cell.length_c   1.000
_cell.angle_alpha   90.00
_cell.angle_beta   90.00
_cell.angle_gamma   90.00
#
_symmetry.space_group_name_H-M   'P 1'
#
loop_
_entity.id
_entity.type
_entity.pdbx_description
1 polymer ?
#
loop_
_entity_poly.entity_id
_entity_poly.type
_entity_poly.pdbx_seq_one_letter_code
_entity_poly.pdbx_strand_id
1 'polypeptide(L)' 'MIARPMTMAVKVLLVLGIVSGVTTAFEPLRGSQAAERPNIVLIVADDLGYAELGCYGQKIIETPHI' A
#
# COMPACT_ATOMS: atom_id res chain seq x y z
N MET A 1 35.64 -50.27 5.91
CA MET A 1 34.50 -49.36 6.19
C MET A 1 34.93 -47.90 6.04
N ILE A 2 35.16 -47.38 4.82
CA ILE A 2 35.72 -46.02 4.59
C ILE A 2 35.03 -45.37 3.36
N ALA A 3 33.69 -45.34 3.32
CA ALA A 3 32.91 -44.80 2.19
C ALA A 3 31.94 -43.68 2.56
N ARG A 4 32.01 -43.13 3.79
CA ARG A 4 31.03 -42.16 4.31
C ARG A 4 31.35 -40.66 4.26
N PRO A 5 32.53 -40.15 3.81
CA PRO A 5 32.77 -38.69 3.83
C PRO A 5 31.93 -37.95 2.78
N MET A 6 31.76 -38.54 1.58
CA MET A 6 31.02 -37.92 0.48
C MET A 6 29.50 -37.87 0.75
N THR A 7 28.96 -38.85 1.48
CA THR A 7 27.54 -38.86 1.91
C THR A 7 27.24 -37.86 3.03
N MET A 8 28.22 -37.45 3.83
CA MET A 8 28.03 -36.38 4.82
C MET A 8 28.06 -34.99 4.18
N ALA A 9 28.98 -34.74 3.24
CA ALA A 9 29.08 -33.46 2.54
C ALA A 9 27.79 -33.11 1.77
N VAL A 10 27.20 -34.08 1.07
CA VAL A 10 25.93 -33.90 0.33
C VAL A 10 24.75 -33.59 1.28
N LYS A 11 24.70 -34.22 2.45
CA LYS A 11 23.67 -33.92 3.47
C LYS A 11 23.83 -32.52 4.06
N VAL A 12 25.05 -32.08 4.30
CA VAL A 12 25.33 -30.73 4.82
C VAL A 12 24.93 -29.66 3.80
N LEU A 13 25.25 -29.87 2.52
CA LEU A 13 24.82 -28.98 1.44
C LEU A 13 23.28 -28.93 1.30
N LEU A 14 22.62 -30.08 1.42
CA LEU A 14 21.16 -30.17 1.32
C LEU A 14 20.46 -29.49 2.50
N VAL A 15 21.00 -29.61 3.71
CA VAL A 15 20.52 -28.90 4.90
C VAL A 15 20.74 -27.39 4.78
N LEU A 16 21.91 -26.94 4.29
CA LEU A 16 22.18 -25.51 4.07
C LEU A 16 21.25 -24.91 3.01
N GLY A 17 20.95 -25.64 1.94
CA GLY A 17 19.99 -25.21 0.92
C GLY A 17 18.57 -25.08 1.46
N ILE A 18 18.13 -26.00 2.31
CA ILE A 18 16.82 -25.92 2.99
C ILE A 18 16.78 -24.74 3.96
N VAL A 19 17.82 -24.55 4.77
CA VAL A 19 17.89 -23.45 5.75
C VAL A 19 17.85 -22.08 5.04
N SER A 20 18.57 -21.93 3.92
CA SER A 20 18.54 -20.69 3.15
C SER A 20 17.20 -20.44 2.44
N GLY A 21 16.49 -21.51 2.03
CA GLY A 21 15.15 -21.38 1.42
C GLY A 21 14.07 -21.00 2.43
N VAL A 22 14.23 -21.41 3.70
CA VAL A 22 13.32 -21.05 4.79
C VAL A 22 13.52 -19.60 5.24
N THR A 23 14.74 -19.05 5.18
CA THR A 23 14.99 -17.65 5.60
C THR A 23 14.50 -16.61 4.60
N THR A 24 14.42 -16.91 3.30
CA THR A 24 13.89 -15.98 2.27
C THR A 24 12.37 -15.97 2.17
N ALA A 25 11.67 -16.90 2.84
CA ALA A 25 10.21 -17.00 2.82
C ALA A 25 9.52 -16.06 3.83
N PHE A 26 10.29 -15.42 4.72
CA PHE A 26 9.80 -14.48 5.72
C PHE A 26 10.17 -13.05 5.35
N GLU A 27 9.59 -12.53 4.28
CA GLU A 27 9.56 -11.09 4.08
C GLU A 27 8.47 -10.50 4.98
N PRO A 28 8.80 -9.58 5.91
CA PRO A 28 7.78 -8.90 6.69
C PRO A 28 6.91 -8.09 5.73
N LEU A 29 5.59 -8.25 5.85
CA LEU A 29 4.63 -7.37 5.17
C LEU A 29 4.94 -5.95 5.60
N ARG A 30 5.63 -5.20 4.72
CA ARG A 30 5.86 -3.77 4.92
C ARG A 30 4.49 -3.12 5.00
N GLY A 31 4.11 -2.73 6.21
CA GLY A 31 2.85 -2.03 6.46
C GLY A 31 2.75 -0.81 5.55
N SER A 32 1.57 -0.61 4.98
CA SER A 32 1.23 0.55 4.16
C SER A 32 1.79 1.82 4.82
N GLN A 33 2.54 2.61 4.05
CA GLN A 33 3.02 3.92 4.49
C GLN A 33 1.82 4.69 5.04
N ALA A 34 1.86 5.05 6.32
CA ALA A 34 0.77 5.78 6.95
C ALA A 34 0.52 7.04 6.12
N ALA A 35 -0.68 7.14 5.53
CA ALA A 35 -1.06 8.31 4.78
C ALA A 35 -0.89 9.53 5.70
N GLU A 36 -0.26 10.59 5.18
CA GLU A 36 -0.14 11.84 5.92
C GLU A 36 -1.53 12.30 6.36
N ARG A 37 -1.63 12.86 7.57
CA ARG A 37 -2.90 13.35 8.08
C ARG A 37 -3.39 14.47 7.14
N PRO A 38 -4.60 14.37 6.57
CA PRO A 38 -5.10 15.40 5.68
C PRO A 38 -5.38 16.69 6.45
N ASN A 39 -5.14 17.83 5.79
CA ASN A 39 -5.66 19.12 6.26
C ASN A 39 -7.14 19.21 5.88
N ILE A 40 -7.99 19.63 6.82
CA ILE A 40 -9.44 19.75 6.61
C ILE A 40 -9.78 21.23 6.46
N VAL A 41 -10.36 21.60 5.31
CA VAL A 41 -10.95 22.92 5.08
C VAL A 41 -12.45 22.72 4.87
N LEU A 42 -13.26 23.22 5.81
CA LEU A 42 -14.71 23.19 5.71
C LEU A 42 -15.22 24.53 5.20
N ILE A 43 -15.92 24.51 4.07
CA ILE A 43 -16.60 25.68 3.51
C ILE A 43 -18.11 25.44 3.65
N VAL A 44 -18.79 26.33 4.36
CA VAL A 44 -20.23 26.29 4.57
C VAL A 44 -20.85 27.45 3.79
N ALA A 45 -21.86 27.12 2.97
CA ALA A 45 -22.73 28.10 2.34
C ALA A 45 -24.09 28.00 3.01
N ASP A 46 -24.53 29.09 3.64
CA ASP A 46 -25.85 29.18 4.26
C ASP A 46 -26.92 29.41 3.19
N ASP A 47 -28.06 28.77 3.33
CA ASP A 47 -29.23 28.88 2.43
C ASP A 47 -28.97 28.70 0.93
N LEU A 48 -27.88 28.01 0.53
CA LEU A 48 -27.59 27.75 -0.88
C LEU A 48 -28.66 26.84 -1.51
N GLY A 49 -29.40 27.39 -2.48
CA GLY A 49 -30.44 26.68 -3.20
C GLY A 49 -29.88 25.74 -4.28
N TYR A 50 -30.62 24.66 -4.57
CA TYR A 50 -30.19 23.64 -5.54
C TYR A 50 -29.95 24.19 -6.95
N ALA A 51 -30.65 25.24 -7.38
CA ALA A 51 -30.55 25.79 -8.74
C ALA A 51 -29.60 27.00 -8.85
N GLU A 52 -28.81 27.29 -7.82
CA GLU A 52 -27.99 28.52 -7.76
C GLU A 52 -26.57 28.34 -8.32
N LEU A 53 -26.08 27.10 -8.44
CA LEU A 53 -24.78 26.83 -9.02
C LEU A 53 -24.83 26.79 -10.56
N GLY A 54 -23.80 27.34 -11.20
CA GLY A 54 -23.68 27.35 -12.66
C GLY A 54 -23.64 25.95 -13.28
N CYS A 55 -23.09 24.96 -12.57
CA CYS A 55 -23.08 23.56 -13.00
C CYS A 55 -24.48 22.93 -13.13
N TYR A 56 -25.51 23.54 -12.54
CA TYR A 56 -26.92 23.16 -12.69
C TYR A 56 -27.67 23.96 -13.77
N GLY A 57 -26.96 24.73 -14.60
CA GLY A 57 -27.54 25.50 -15.70
C GLY A 57 -28.05 26.88 -15.31
N GLN A 58 -27.67 27.38 -14.12
CA GLN A 58 -27.82 28.77 -13.73
C GLN A 58 -26.98 29.66 -14.65
N LYS A 59 -27.53 30.78 -15.15
CA LYS A 59 -26.91 31.63 -16.20
C LYS A 59 -26.55 33.07 -15.79
N ILE A 60 -26.89 33.48 -14.56
CA ILE A 60 -26.78 34.88 -14.11
C ILE A 60 -25.65 35.04 -13.09
N ILE A 61 -25.50 34.07 -12.19
CA ILE A 61 -24.51 34.06 -11.11
C ILE A 61 -23.43 33.09 -11.55
N GLU A 62 -22.24 33.61 -11.85
CA GLU A 62 -21.11 32.77 -12.23
C GLU A 62 -20.48 32.13 -10.98
N THR A 63 -20.33 30.80 -11.00
CA THR A 63 -19.66 30.04 -9.94
C THR A 63 -18.40 29.34 -10.49
N PRO A 64 -17.35 30.06 -10.91
CA PRO A 64 -16.24 29.46 -11.67
C PRO A 64 -15.31 28.54 -10.86
N HIS A 65 -15.39 28.58 -9.53
CA HIS A 65 -14.56 27.75 -8.63
C HIS A 65 -15.35 26.58 -8.01
N ILE A 66 -16.60 26.37 -8.43
CA ILE A 66 -17.53 25.34 -7.95
C ILE A 66 -18.08 24.57 -9.14
#